data_AF-A0A2E0TFD1-F1
#
_entry.id   AF-A0A2E0TFD1-F1
#
_cell.length_a   1.000
_cell.length_b   1.000
_cell.length_c   1.000
_cell.angle_alpha   90.00
_cell.angle_beta   90.00
_cell.angle_gamma   90.00
#
_symmetry.space_group_name_H-M   'P 1'
#
loop_
_entity.id
_entity.type
_entity.pdbx_description
1 polymer ?
#
loop_
_entity_poly.entity_id
_entity_poly.type
_entity_poly.pdbx_seq_one_letter_code
_entity_poly.pdbx_strand_id
1 'polypeptide(L)'
;MALLSPVVRRVARRTQRWLVHAGLGGLGASVALALASIHVDAPLVDVLSALGFASLAGAAALGAEGRRKLPGGLRVEGDRLTIVRGGHETQLPLADLESGLLVPSPRAEDPRCTVELRTRDGDLWQVEAPYEAAGQAFLAELGLAPEQRRVRIERHVGVGTLLALSTVAGGALALLLGQLGLGAAPPWPDPLTALACALLALGVGLESRDPFGPPPLDIGADGVAWREGRPVFLPYRAIRAARLERGDLVLETDERTRRIDLGSVRPGVQRAVQRLVSRLAGVGERPDADRFARRGRRFDEWVADLKTGSSYRAARVPRARVLETLEDASAPADQRLGAALALAADDEQGVVRARVAELARSCADPDLALALEELAEDRLRAETAERLGEAT
;
A
#
# COMPACT_ATOMS: atom_id res chain seq x y z
N MET A 1 6.05 29.87 -12.93
CA MET A 1 4.72 29.38 -12.47
C MET A 1 3.72 30.52 -12.60
N ALA A 2 2.72 30.39 -13.49
CA ALA A 2 1.64 31.38 -13.59
C ALA A 2 0.74 31.26 -12.34
N LEU A 3 0.82 32.24 -11.45
CA LEU A 3 0.02 32.31 -10.23
C LEU A 3 -1.44 32.59 -10.62
N LEU A 4 -2.29 31.55 -10.61
CA LEU A 4 -3.74 31.75 -10.66
C LEU A 4 -4.16 32.69 -9.53
N SER A 5 -4.84 33.77 -9.90
CA SER A 5 -5.19 34.86 -9.00
C SER A 5 -6.04 34.35 -7.81
N PRO A 6 -5.91 34.97 -6.63
CA PRO A 6 -6.69 34.61 -5.45
C PRO A 6 -8.22 34.74 -5.65
N VAL A 7 -8.65 35.42 -6.72
CA VAL A 7 -10.06 35.51 -7.14
C VAL A 7 -10.51 34.22 -7.81
N VAL A 8 -9.73 33.66 -8.75
CA VAL A 8 -10.04 32.37 -9.41
C VAL A 8 -10.10 31.24 -8.39
N ARG A 9 -9.22 31.25 -7.38
CA ARG A 9 -9.24 30.27 -6.27
C ARG A 9 -10.47 30.41 -5.38
N ARG A 10 -10.96 31.64 -5.16
CA ARG A 10 -12.19 31.87 -4.39
C ARG A 10 -13.42 31.43 -5.17
N VAL A 11 -13.46 31.68 -6.48
CA VAL A 11 -14.56 31.25 -7.35
C VAL A 11 -14.62 29.72 -7.42
N ALA A 12 -13.49 29.03 -7.65
CA ALA A 12 -13.43 27.56 -7.67
C ALA A 12 -13.86 26.91 -6.33
N ARG A 13 -13.45 27.48 -5.19
CA ARG A 13 -13.89 27.01 -3.86
C ARG A 13 -15.41 27.22 -3.66
N ARG A 14 -15.98 28.28 -4.22
CA ARG A 14 -17.40 28.61 -4.09
C ARG A 14 -18.27 27.75 -5.00
N THR A 15 -17.87 27.54 -6.26
CA THR A 15 -18.55 26.62 -7.19
C THR A 15 -18.47 25.17 -6.73
N GLN A 16 -17.36 24.74 -6.13
CA GLN A 16 -17.22 23.34 -5.68
C GLN A 16 -17.98 23.03 -4.38
N ARG A 17 -18.07 23.98 -3.43
CA ARG A 17 -19.02 23.87 -2.31
C ARG A 17 -20.46 23.83 -2.81
N TRP A 18 -20.77 24.63 -3.83
CA TRP A 18 -22.06 24.56 -4.53
C TRP A 18 -22.31 23.19 -5.13
N LEU A 19 -21.32 22.55 -5.76
CA LEU A 19 -21.47 21.21 -6.34
C LEU A 19 -21.67 20.11 -5.29
N VAL A 20 -21.02 20.18 -4.13
CA VAL A 20 -21.24 19.20 -3.04
C VAL A 20 -22.59 19.43 -2.34
N HIS A 21 -22.97 20.67 -2.10
CA HIS A 21 -24.32 20.98 -1.61
C HIS A 21 -25.40 20.70 -2.65
N ALA A 22 -25.09 20.78 -3.95
CA ALA A 22 -25.98 20.36 -5.03
C ALA A 22 -26.01 18.84 -5.19
N GLY A 23 -24.94 18.12 -4.86
CA GLY A 23 -24.90 16.65 -4.83
C GLY A 23 -25.68 16.08 -3.65
N LEU A 24 -25.43 16.59 -2.43
CA LEU A 24 -26.20 16.26 -1.22
C LEU A 24 -27.65 16.78 -1.31
N GLY A 25 -27.84 17.97 -1.88
CA GLY A 25 -29.15 18.53 -2.18
C GLY A 25 -29.87 17.76 -3.27
N GLY A 26 -29.14 17.22 -4.25
CA GLY A 26 -29.65 16.31 -5.28
C GLY A 26 -30.05 14.97 -4.69
N LEU A 27 -29.28 14.41 -3.75
CA LEU A 27 -29.64 13.23 -2.96
C LEU A 27 -30.91 13.48 -2.14
N GLY A 28 -30.94 14.57 -1.38
CA GLY A 28 -32.11 14.97 -0.58
C GLY A 28 -33.34 15.24 -1.43
N ALA A 29 -33.18 15.93 -2.56
CA ALA A 29 -34.26 16.19 -3.52
C ALA A 29 -34.74 14.91 -4.20
N SER A 30 -33.86 13.97 -4.50
CA SER A 30 -34.23 12.68 -5.11
C SER A 30 -34.96 11.78 -4.12
N VAL A 31 -34.54 11.76 -2.84
CA VAL A 31 -35.29 11.09 -1.76
C VAL A 31 -36.63 11.78 -1.53
N ALA A 32 -36.68 13.11 -1.53
CA ALA A 32 -37.93 13.85 -1.40
C ALA A 32 -38.87 13.66 -2.59
N LEU A 33 -38.35 13.59 -3.83
CA LEU A 33 -39.10 13.24 -5.03
C LEU A 33 -39.58 11.79 -5.00
N ALA A 34 -38.75 10.87 -4.51
CA ALA A 34 -39.13 9.48 -4.32
C ALA A 34 -40.23 9.31 -3.25
N LEU A 35 -40.22 10.15 -2.22
CA LEU A 35 -41.28 10.17 -1.20
C LEU A 35 -42.54 10.89 -1.70
N ALA A 36 -42.40 11.96 -2.47
CA ALA A 36 -43.53 12.71 -3.04
C ALA A 36 -44.24 11.93 -4.15
N SER A 37 -43.51 11.14 -4.94
CA SER A 37 -44.07 10.28 -5.99
C SER A 37 -44.95 9.15 -5.46
N ILE A 38 -44.68 8.67 -4.23
CA ILE A 38 -45.57 7.73 -3.51
C ILE A 38 -46.98 8.32 -3.28
N HIS A 39 -47.15 9.65 -3.38
CA HIS A 39 -48.43 10.32 -3.16
C HIS A 39 -49.11 10.82 -4.45
N VAL A 40 -48.49 10.66 -5.63
CA VAL A 40 -48.96 11.29 -6.89
C VAL A 40 -49.31 10.26 -7.98
N ASP A 41 -49.42 8.97 -7.66
CA ASP A 41 -49.56 7.89 -8.67
C ASP A 41 -48.48 7.98 -9.77
N ALA A 42 -47.31 8.51 -9.43
CA ALA A 42 -46.20 8.54 -10.37
C ALA A 42 -45.72 7.09 -10.57
N PRO A 43 -45.42 6.69 -11.82
CA PRO A 43 -44.99 5.33 -12.10
C PRO A 43 -43.71 5.01 -11.31
N LEU A 44 -43.68 3.85 -10.66
CA LEU A 44 -42.58 3.33 -9.83
C LEU A 44 -41.19 3.48 -10.50
N VAL A 45 -41.17 3.48 -11.84
CA VAL A 45 -40.00 3.69 -12.69
C VAL A 45 -39.32 5.04 -12.44
N ASP A 46 -40.07 6.13 -12.28
CA ASP A 46 -39.51 7.46 -12.06
C ASP A 46 -38.85 7.57 -10.67
N VAL A 47 -39.45 6.89 -9.69
CA VAL A 47 -38.96 6.77 -8.30
C VAL A 47 -37.63 6.02 -8.26
N LEU A 48 -37.57 4.87 -8.91
CA LEU A 48 -36.38 4.02 -8.96
C LEU A 48 -35.25 4.66 -9.76
N SER A 49 -35.58 5.36 -10.85
CA SER A 49 -34.60 6.12 -11.65
C SER A 49 -33.99 7.25 -10.84
N ALA A 50 -34.81 8.03 -10.13
CA ALA A 50 -34.33 9.10 -9.24
C ALA A 50 -33.42 8.56 -8.13
N LEU A 51 -33.78 7.43 -7.51
CA LEU A 51 -32.94 6.76 -6.49
C LEU A 51 -31.61 6.24 -7.07
N GLY A 52 -31.63 5.68 -8.29
CA GLY A 52 -30.42 5.23 -8.99
C GLY A 52 -29.46 6.37 -9.31
N PHE A 53 -29.97 7.49 -9.85
CA PHE A 53 -29.14 8.68 -10.09
C PHE A 53 -28.62 9.30 -8.80
N ALA A 54 -29.43 9.33 -7.74
CA ALA A 54 -29.04 9.87 -6.43
C ALA A 54 -27.95 9.05 -5.75
N SER A 55 -28.04 7.72 -5.82
CA SER A 55 -27.04 6.82 -5.25
C SER A 55 -25.71 6.87 -6.02
N LEU A 56 -25.74 6.96 -7.35
CA LEU A 56 -24.54 7.20 -8.18
C LEU A 56 -23.93 8.57 -7.89
N ALA A 57 -24.73 9.63 -7.81
CA ALA A 57 -24.26 10.97 -7.47
C ALA A 57 -23.68 11.03 -6.05
N GLY A 58 -24.30 10.33 -5.09
CA GLY A 58 -23.82 10.16 -3.72
C GLY A 58 -22.49 9.44 -3.65
N ALA A 59 -22.36 8.30 -4.33
CA ALA A 59 -21.12 7.55 -4.40
C ALA A 59 -20.00 8.36 -5.08
N ALA A 60 -20.29 9.06 -6.17
CA ALA A 60 -19.34 9.95 -6.84
C ALA A 60 -18.92 11.12 -5.94
N ALA A 61 -19.86 11.72 -5.19
CA ALA A 61 -19.58 12.79 -4.25
C ALA A 61 -18.72 12.31 -3.07
N LEU A 62 -19.04 11.16 -2.48
CA LEU A 62 -18.27 10.55 -1.39
C LEU A 62 -16.86 10.16 -1.85
N GLY A 63 -16.72 9.60 -3.05
CA GLY A 63 -15.42 9.29 -3.66
C GLY A 63 -14.59 10.54 -3.95
N ALA A 64 -15.24 11.65 -4.35
CA ALA A 64 -14.58 12.94 -4.56
C ALA A 64 -14.21 13.66 -3.26
N GLU A 65 -14.99 13.47 -2.19
CA GLU A 65 -14.77 14.12 -0.88
C GLU A 65 -13.66 13.43 -0.08
N GLY A 66 -13.57 12.10 -0.14
CA GLY A 66 -12.48 11.32 0.47
C GLY A 66 -11.09 11.61 -0.09
N ARG A 67 -10.99 12.26 -1.26
CA ARG A 67 -9.72 12.61 -1.92
C ARG A 67 -9.42 14.11 -1.95
N ARG A 68 -10.04 14.90 -1.06
CA ARG A 68 -9.75 16.34 -0.98
C ARG A 68 -8.33 16.58 -0.42
N LYS A 69 -7.39 16.77 -1.35
CA LYS A 69 -6.09 17.40 -1.10
C LYS A 69 -6.33 18.84 -0.65
N LEU A 70 -6.27 19.08 0.67
CA LEU A 70 -6.32 20.45 1.18
C LEU A 70 -4.89 20.98 1.25
N PRO A 71 -4.63 22.19 0.73
CA PRO A 71 -3.33 22.81 0.86
C PRO A 71 -3.03 23.03 2.34
N GLY A 72 -1.83 22.62 2.75
CA GLY A 72 -1.34 22.75 4.11
C GLY A 72 0.18 22.85 4.13
N GLY A 73 0.70 23.15 5.32
CA GLY A 73 2.13 23.10 5.61
C GLY A 73 2.42 21.95 6.56
N LEU A 74 3.62 21.40 6.45
CA LEU A 74 4.17 20.46 7.40
C LEU A 74 5.43 21.07 7.98
N ARG A 75 5.61 20.94 9.29
CA ARG A 75 6.83 21.34 9.99
C ARG A 75 7.20 20.26 10.97
N VAL A 76 8.46 19.88 11.00
CA VAL A 76 8.99 19.01 12.03
C VAL A 76 9.60 19.92 13.11
N GLU A 77 9.03 19.90 14.31
CA GLU A 77 9.46 20.72 15.44
C GLU A 77 9.82 19.80 16.60
N GLY A 78 11.11 19.51 16.76
CA GLY A 78 11.60 18.61 17.80
C GLY A 78 11.11 17.18 17.58
N ASP A 79 10.29 16.68 18.52
CA ASP A 79 9.71 15.34 18.53
C ASP A 79 8.28 15.28 17.96
N ARG A 80 7.84 16.33 17.25
CA ARG A 80 6.48 16.44 16.70
C ARG A 80 6.46 16.85 15.24
N LEU A 81 5.53 16.27 14.50
CA LEU A 81 5.10 16.72 13.18
C LEU A 81 3.88 17.63 13.32
N THR A 82 4.05 18.90 13.00
CA THR A 82 2.98 19.90 12.99
C THR A 82 2.39 20.02 11.59
N ILE A 83 1.10 19.70 11.48
CA ILE A 83 0.31 19.71 10.25
C ILE A 83 -0.63 20.91 10.28
N VAL A 84 -0.35 21.91 9.44
CA VAL A 84 -1.18 23.12 9.33
C VAL A 84 -2.10 22.97 8.11
N ARG A 85 -3.39 22.72 8.35
CA ARG A 85 -4.39 22.50 7.30
C ARG A 85 -5.58 23.44 7.49
N GLY A 86 -5.82 24.33 6.53
CA GLY A 86 -7.04 25.16 6.51
C GLY A 86 -7.23 26.08 7.73
N GLY A 87 -6.13 26.48 8.39
CA GLY A 87 -6.17 27.28 9.62
C GLY A 87 -6.26 26.46 10.91
N HIS A 88 -6.38 25.13 10.80
CA HIS A 88 -6.22 24.21 11.92
C HIS A 88 -4.80 23.69 11.96
N GLU A 89 -4.26 23.56 13.17
CA GLU A 89 -2.97 22.96 13.44
C GLU A 89 -3.21 21.64 14.17
N THR A 90 -2.67 20.56 13.63
CA THR A 90 -2.70 19.23 14.25
C THR A 90 -1.27 18.82 14.52
N GLN A 91 -0.96 18.46 15.76
CA GLN A 91 0.36 17.98 16.13
C GLN A 91 0.31 16.46 16.25
N LEU A 92 1.26 15.80 15.61
CA LEU A 92 1.44 14.35 15.65
C LEU A 92 2.81 14.04 16.26
N PRO A 93 2.88 13.40 17.44
CA PRO A 93 4.16 12.95 17.99
C PRO A 93 4.89 12.03 17.01
N LEU A 94 6.18 12.26 16.79
CA LEU A 94 6.99 11.41 15.91
C LEU A 94 7.09 9.98 16.46
N ALA A 95 7.01 9.83 17.79
CA ALA A 95 6.95 8.52 18.45
C ALA A 95 5.70 7.70 18.06
N ASP A 96 4.64 8.36 17.60
CA ASP A 96 3.41 7.69 17.15
C ASP A 96 3.50 7.25 15.69
N LEU A 97 4.50 7.73 14.94
CA LEU A 97 4.76 7.28 13.57
C LEU A 97 5.34 5.87 13.59
N GLU A 98 4.68 4.97 12.87
CA GLU A 98 5.04 3.56 12.76
C GLU A 98 5.88 3.29 11.51
N SER A 99 5.49 3.86 10.38
CA SER A 99 6.19 3.67 9.10
C SER A 99 5.93 4.82 8.14
N GLY A 100 6.83 4.94 7.16
CA GLY A 100 6.72 5.88 6.07
C GLY A 100 6.88 5.18 4.73
N LEU A 101 5.91 5.37 3.85
CA LEU A 101 5.89 4.79 2.52
C LEU A 101 5.96 5.91 1.48
N LEU A 102 6.93 5.83 0.58
CA LEU A 102 7.01 6.74 -0.55
C LEU A 102 6.31 6.12 -1.76
N VAL A 103 5.21 6.74 -2.21
CA VAL A 103 4.42 6.34 -3.38
C VAL A 103 4.62 7.37 -4.50
N PRO A 104 5.38 7.06 -5.55
CA PRO A 104 5.55 7.95 -6.69
C PRO A 104 4.22 8.22 -7.41
N SER A 105 3.98 9.45 -7.90
CA SER A 105 2.77 9.74 -8.67
C SER A 105 2.74 8.92 -9.97
N PRO A 106 1.57 8.35 -10.34
CA PRO A 106 1.49 7.45 -11.48
C PRO A 106 1.56 8.16 -12.85
N ARG A 107 1.22 9.45 -12.93
CA ARG A 107 1.12 10.16 -14.23
C ARG A 107 2.47 10.65 -14.71
N ALA A 108 3.04 10.20 -15.83
CA ALA A 108 4.42 10.53 -16.29
C ALA A 108 4.92 11.98 -16.12
N GLU A 109 4.04 12.98 -16.19
CA GLU A 109 4.39 14.39 -16.21
C GLU A 109 4.40 15.07 -14.83
N ASP A 110 3.95 14.41 -13.76
CA ASP A 110 3.66 15.07 -12.48
C ASP A 110 4.74 14.83 -11.40
N PRO A 111 5.85 15.59 -11.29
CA PRO A 111 7.03 15.24 -10.48
C PRO A 111 6.75 14.87 -9.01
N ARG A 112 5.57 15.24 -8.49
CA ARG A 112 5.08 14.97 -7.14
C ARG A 112 5.06 13.49 -6.78
N CYS A 113 5.17 13.22 -5.48
CA CYS A 113 4.96 11.91 -4.88
C CYS A 113 4.08 12.06 -3.63
N THR A 114 3.47 10.97 -3.22
CA THR A 114 2.74 10.88 -1.96
C THR A 114 3.63 10.16 -0.95
N VAL A 115 3.87 10.76 0.20
CA VAL A 115 4.41 10.13 1.38
C VAL A 115 3.22 9.69 2.22
N GLU A 116 3.04 8.38 2.39
CA GLU A 116 2.06 7.84 3.32
C GLU A 116 2.74 7.59 4.67
N LEU A 117 2.24 8.21 5.72
CA LEU A 117 2.68 7.99 7.09
C LEU A 117 1.60 7.18 7.79
N ARG A 118 2.00 6.07 8.39
CA ARG A 118 1.10 5.25 9.20
C ARG A 118 1.42 5.46 10.67
N THR A 119 0.40 5.72 11.49
CA THR A 119 0.56 5.80 12.95
C THR A 119 0.38 4.44 13.60
N ARG A 120 0.85 4.30 14.85
CA ARG A 120 0.65 3.09 15.66
C ARG A 120 -0.83 2.79 15.93
N ASP A 121 -1.68 3.81 15.92
CA ASP A 121 -3.13 3.67 16.06
C ASP A 121 -3.82 3.20 14.76
N GLY A 122 -3.04 3.03 13.68
CA GLY A 122 -3.53 2.59 12.38
C GLY A 122 -4.03 3.71 11.48
N ASP A 123 -3.88 4.99 11.87
CA ASP A 123 -4.22 6.11 11.02
C ASP A 123 -3.26 6.22 9.85
N LEU A 124 -3.80 6.52 8.66
CA LEU A 124 -3.04 6.74 7.44
C LEU A 124 -3.09 8.21 7.04
N TRP A 125 -1.93 8.86 7.02
CA TRP A 125 -1.75 10.24 6.61
C TRP A 125 -1.06 10.29 5.26
N GLN A 126 -1.68 10.95 4.28
CA GLN A 126 -1.08 11.14 2.96
C GLN A 126 -0.58 12.58 2.81
N VAL A 127 0.72 12.71 2.56
CA VAL A 127 1.42 13.97 2.36
C VAL A 127 1.91 14.04 0.93
N GLU A 128 1.54 15.07 0.19
CA GLU A 128 2.06 15.28 -1.17
C GLU A 128 3.37 16.07 -1.12
N ALA A 129 4.46 15.44 -1.55
CA ALA A 129 5.77 16.06 -1.71
C ALA A 129 5.98 16.49 -3.17
N PRO A 130 6.73 17.60 -3.42
CA PRO A 130 6.91 18.16 -4.76
C PRO A 130 7.69 17.24 -5.70
N TYR A 131 8.56 16.39 -5.15
CA TYR A 131 9.38 15.41 -5.86
C TYR A 131 9.90 14.33 -4.92
N GLU A 132 10.37 13.21 -5.49
CA GLU A 132 10.82 12.01 -4.75
C GLU A 132 11.89 12.33 -3.69
N ALA A 133 12.94 13.07 -4.06
CA ALA A 133 13.99 13.44 -3.11
C ALA A 133 13.49 14.29 -1.93
N ALA A 134 12.46 15.11 -2.11
CA ALA A 134 11.84 15.84 -1.00
C ALA A 134 11.06 14.91 -0.09
N GLY A 135 10.35 13.92 -0.65
CA GLY A 135 9.67 12.90 0.16
C GLY A 135 10.65 12.04 0.96
N GLN A 136 11.78 11.64 0.37
CA GLN A 136 12.83 10.89 1.07
C GLN A 136 13.50 11.73 2.16
N ALA A 137 13.81 13.00 1.89
CA ALA A 137 14.37 13.92 2.87
C ALA A 137 13.38 14.15 4.03
N PHE A 138 12.09 14.30 3.72
CA PHE A 138 11.03 14.43 4.72
C PHE A 138 10.94 13.18 5.61
N LEU A 139 10.93 11.98 5.03
CA LEU A 139 10.97 10.73 5.82
C LEU A 139 12.22 10.64 6.71
N ALA A 140 13.36 11.13 6.24
CA ALA A 140 14.57 11.19 7.05
C ALA A 140 14.50 12.22 8.18
N GLU A 141 13.89 13.38 7.94
CA GLU A 141 13.67 14.43 8.92
C GLU A 141 12.71 13.99 10.04
N LEU A 142 11.73 13.14 9.71
CA LEU A 142 10.86 12.50 10.71
C LEU A 142 11.58 11.49 11.61
N GLY A 143 12.87 11.24 11.39
CA GLY A 143 13.65 10.26 12.14
C GLY A 143 13.32 8.81 11.81
N LEU A 144 12.54 8.55 10.74
CA LEU A 144 12.23 7.20 10.31
C LEU A 144 13.50 6.57 9.74
N ALA A 145 13.95 5.46 10.33
CA ALA A 145 15.15 4.75 9.91
C ALA A 145 15.00 4.20 8.48
N PRO A 146 16.09 3.95 7.73
CA PRO A 146 16.02 3.43 6.36
C PRO A 146 15.16 2.17 6.22
N GLU A 147 15.11 1.34 7.26
CA GLU A 147 14.34 0.11 7.32
C GLU A 147 12.83 0.43 7.39
N GLN A 148 12.45 1.50 8.11
CA GLN A 148 11.07 1.96 8.20
C GLN A 148 10.57 2.67 6.93
N ARG A 149 11.43 2.81 5.91
CA ARG A 149 11.12 3.43 4.62
C ARG A 149 10.93 2.37 3.56
N ARG A 150 9.67 1.98 3.33
CA ARG A 150 9.33 1.11 2.20
C ARG A 150 9.08 1.92 0.94
N VAL A 151 9.37 1.32 -0.21
CA VAL A 151 8.95 1.86 -1.51
C VAL A 151 7.97 0.87 -2.10
N ARG A 152 6.70 1.28 -2.20
CA ARG A 152 5.64 0.52 -2.86
C ARG A 152 5.30 1.22 -4.17
N ILE A 153 5.39 0.47 -5.24
CA ILE A 153 5.03 0.95 -6.56
C ILE A 153 3.67 0.35 -6.88
N GLU A 154 2.65 1.21 -6.85
CA GLU A 154 1.35 0.84 -7.40
C GLU A 154 1.47 0.80 -8.93
N ARG A 155 1.19 -0.38 -9.49
CA ARG A 155 1.19 -0.58 -10.93
C ARG A 155 -0.25 -0.44 -11.40
N HIS A 156 -0.58 0.66 -12.08
CA HIS A 156 -1.91 0.83 -12.62
C HIS A 156 -2.06 0.12 -13.96
N VAL A 157 -3.22 -0.51 -14.16
CA VAL A 157 -3.69 -0.85 -15.50
C VAL A 157 -4.02 0.45 -16.23
N GLY A 158 -3.69 0.53 -17.51
CA GLY A 158 -3.98 1.70 -18.33
C GLY A 158 -5.46 2.10 -18.27
N VAL A 159 -5.71 3.41 -18.35
CA VAL A 159 -7.03 4.07 -18.39
C VAL A 159 -7.99 3.42 -19.41
N GLY A 160 -7.46 2.69 -20.40
CA GLY A 160 -8.24 1.95 -21.39
C GLY A 160 -9.22 0.93 -20.80
N THR A 161 -8.88 0.23 -19.72
CA THR A 161 -9.80 -0.76 -19.11
C THR A 161 -10.99 -0.09 -18.42
N LEU A 162 -10.73 1.02 -17.72
CA LEU A 162 -11.76 1.87 -17.11
C LEU A 162 -12.67 2.51 -18.16
N LEU A 163 -12.09 3.00 -19.27
CA LEU A 163 -12.87 3.55 -20.40
C LEU A 163 -13.73 2.48 -21.07
N ALA A 164 -13.22 1.26 -21.25
CA ALA A 164 -13.99 0.16 -21.82
C ALA A 164 -15.16 -0.25 -20.90
N LEU A 165 -14.91 -0.39 -19.60
CA LEU A 165 -15.94 -0.71 -18.60
C LEU A 165 -17.02 0.37 -18.49
N SER A 166 -16.61 1.64 -18.42
CA SER A 166 -17.55 2.76 -18.39
C SER A 166 -18.37 2.90 -19.67
N THR A 167 -17.80 2.55 -20.83
CA THR A 167 -18.54 2.53 -22.12
C THR A 167 -19.59 1.42 -22.14
N VAL A 168 -19.25 0.22 -21.67
CA VAL A 168 -20.20 -0.91 -21.56
C VAL A 168 -21.30 -0.59 -20.56
N ALA A 169 -20.94 -0.04 -19.39
CA ALA A 169 -21.88 0.40 -18.37
C ALA A 169 -22.82 1.51 -18.87
N GLY A 170 -22.28 2.50 -19.58
CA GLY A 170 -23.06 3.59 -20.19
C GLY A 170 -24.02 3.08 -21.27
N GLY A 171 -23.59 2.15 -22.12
CA GLY A 171 -24.44 1.52 -23.13
C GLY A 171 -25.57 0.70 -22.52
N ALA A 172 -25.28 -0.08 -21.47
CA ALA A 172 -26.27 -0.83 -20.71
C ALA A 172 -27.31 0.11 -20.05
N LEU A 173 -26.86 1.22 -19.46
CA LEU A 173 -27.75 2.23 -18.87
C LEU A 173 -28.63 2.92 -19.91
N ALA A 174 -28.06 3.29 -21.06
CA ALA A 174 -28.81 3.90 -22.15
C ALA A 174 -29.91 2.97 -22.71
N LEU A 175 -29.60 1.67 -22.84
CA LEU A 175 -30.57 0.65 -23.23
C LEU A 175 -31.69 0.50 -22.20
N LEU A 176 -31.35 0.48 -20.91
CA LEU A 176 -32.31 0.43 -19.81
C LEU A 176 -33.27 1.62 -19.85
N LEU A 177 -32.74 2.84 -19.94
CA LEU A 177 -33.52 4.08 -20.00
C LEU A 177 -34.39 4.14 -21.26
N GLY A 178 -33.89 3.63 -22.40
CA GLY A 178 -34.64 3.55 -23.65
C GLY A 178 -35.87 2.65 -23.55
N GLN A 179 -35.76 1.48 -22.89
CA GLN A 179 -36.91 0.59 -22.68
C GLN A 179 -37.95 1.19 -21.73
N LEU A 180 -37.51 1.87 -20.68
CA LEU A 180 -38.40 2.53 -19.72
C LEU A 180 -39.16 3.71 -20.34
N GLY A 181 -38.54 4.48 -21.24
CA GLY A 181 -39.17 5.65 -21.88
C GLY A 181 -40.20 5.35 -22.96
N LEU A 182 -40.22 4.12 -23.51
CA LEU A 182 -41.13 3.74 -24.60
C LEU A 182 -42.48 3.17 -24.11
N GLY A 183 -42.70 3.07 -22.80
CA GLY A 183 -44.00 2.66 -22.22
C GLY A 183 -44.42 1.22 -22.52
N ALA A 184 -43.57 0.43 -23.18
CA ALA A 184 -43.76 -0.99 -23.37
C ALA A 184 -43.21 -1.70 -22.13
N ALA A 185 -44.09 -2.04 -21.18
CA ALA A 185 -43.73 -2.91 -20.07
C ALA A 185 -43.92 -4.38 -20.50
N PRO A 186 -42.87 -5.12 -20.90
CA PRO A 186 -42.95 -6.56 -20.81
C PRO A 186 -43.08 -6.92 -19.32
N PRO A 187 -43.96 -7.87 -18.95
CA PRO A 187 -44.24 -8.21 -17.55
C PRO A 187 -43.05 -8.85 -16.81
N TRP A 188 -41.96 -9.14 -17.53
CA TRP A 188 -40.75 -9.79 -17.05
C TRP A 188 -39.58 -8.90 -17.49
N PRO A 189 -38.49 -8.78 -16.70
CA PRO A 189 -37.30 -8.14 -17.21
C PRO A 189 -36.87 -8.91 -18.45
N ASP A 190 -37.03 -8.27 -19.61
CA ASP A 190 -36.55 -8.81 -20.87
C ASP A 190 -35.09 -9.24 -20.62
N PRO A 191 -34.66 -10.47 -20.95
CA PRO A 191 -33.33 -10.99 -20.61
C PRO A 191 -32.17 -10.02 -20.91
N LEU A 192 -32.36 -9.13 -21.88
CA LEU A 192 -31.46 -8.03 -22.21
C LEU A 192 -31.28 -7.00 -21.08
N THR A 193 -32.34 -6.64 -20.36
CA THR A 193 -32.34 -5.72 -19.22
C THR A 193 -31.65 -6.36 -18.01
N ALA A 194 -31.94 -7.63 -17.72
CA ALA A 194 -31.24 -8.36 -16.66
C ALA A 194 -29.75 -8.51 -16.97
N LEU A 195 -29.40 -8.80 -18.23
CA LEU A 195 -28.02 -8.85 -18.71
C LEU A 195 -27.33 -7.49 -18.60
N ALA A 196 -28.00 -6.40 -18.98
CA ALA A 196 -27.47 -5.05 -18.87
C ALA A 196 -27.17 -4.66 -17.41
N CYS A 197 -28.08 -4.93 -16.47
CA CYS A 197 -27.86 -4.74 -15.05
C CYS A 197 -26.74 -5.63 -14.50
N ALA A 198 -26.67 -6.89 -14.94
CA ALA A 198 -25.61 -7.81 -14.55
C ALA A 198 -24.23 -7.33 -15.06
N LEU A 199 -24.14 -6.85 -16.30
CA LEU A 199 -22.91 -6.30 -16.88
C LEU A 199 -22.50 -4.98 -16.21
N LEU A 200 -23.45 -4.13 -15.81
CA LEU A 200 -23.21 -2.93 -15.01
C LEU A 200 -22.67 -3.28 -13.62
N ALA A 201 -23.34 -4.19 -12.91
CA ALA A 201 -22.94 -4.63 -11.58
C ALA A 201 -21.59 -5.36 -11.63
N LEU A 202 -21.36 -6.17 -12.67
CA LEU A 202 -20.07 -6.79 -12.95
C LEU A 202 -19.03 -5.71 -13.23
N GLY A 203 -19.33 -4.71 -14.05
CA GLY A 203 -18.39 -3.65 -14.37
C GLY A 203 -17.95 -2.84 -13.16
N VAL A 204 -18.91 -2.41 -12.33
CA VAL A 204 -18.63 -1.71 -11.05
C VAL A 204 -17.92 -2.65 -10.06
N GLY A 205 -18.27 -3.93 -10.03
CA GLY A 205 -17.62 -4.94 -9.20
C GLY A 205 -16.17 -5.23 -9.59
N LEU A 206 -15.87 -5.24 -10.89
CA LEU A 206 -14.53 -5.43 -11.46
C LEU A 206 -13.69 -4.14 -11.45
N GLU A 207 -14.32 -2.98 -11.28
CA GLU A 207 -13.62 -1.69 -11.13
C GLU A 207 -13.28 -1.40 -9.66
N SER A 208 -14.16 -1.78 -8.73
CA SER A 208 -13.96 -1.58 -7.28
C SER A 208 -13.04 -2.61 -6.64
N ARG A 209 -12.99 -3.82 -7.20
CA ARG A 209 -11.93 -4.78 -6.96
C ARG A 209 -11.12 -4.75 -8.23
N ASP A 210 -9.91 -4.23 -8.21
CA ASP A 210 -8.99 -4.34 -9.35
C ASP A 210 -8.06 -5.56 -9.13
N PRO A 211 -8.56 -6.83 -9.20
CA PRO A 211 -7.68 -7.99 -9.15
C PRO A 211 -6.90 -8.17 -10.47
N PHE A 212 -7.20 -7.36 -11.50
CA PHE A 212 -6.56 -7.42 -12.81
C PHE A 212 -5.42 -6.40 -12.95
N GLY A 213 -5.30 -5.47 -11.99
CA GLY A 213 -4.11 -4.71 -11.71
C GLY A 213 -2.87 -5.61 -11.60
N PRO A 214 -1.75 -5.30 -12.29
CA PRO A 214 -0.49 -5.87 -11.89
C PRO A 214 -0.30 -5.55 -10.39
N PRO A 215 -0.11 -6.55 -9.53
CA PRO A 215 -0.15 -6.37 -8.08
C PRO A 215 0.93 -5.38 -7.63
N PRO A 216 0.89 -4.75 -6.45
CA PRO A 216 1.96 -3.84 -6.05
C PRO A 216 3.35 -4.53 -6.09
N LEU A 217 4.38 -3.75 -6.41
CA LEU A 217 5.78 -4.14 -6.21
C LEU A 217 6.25 -3.49 -4.91
N ASP A 218 6.52 -4.31 -3.91
CA ASP A 218 7.00 -3.89 -2.61
C ASP A 218 8.52 -4.06 -2.56
N ILE A 219 9.23 -2.98 -2.26
CA ILE A 219 10.68 -2.96 -2.12
C ILE A 219 10.97 -2.61 -0.66
N GLY A 220 11.40 -3.63 0.10
CA GLY A 220 11.71 -3.52 1.52
C GLY A 220 13.21 -3.41 1.78
N ALA A 221 13.60 -3.60 3.04
CA ALA A 221 15.01 -3.58 3.42
C ALA A 221 15.76 -4.85 2.95
N ASP A 222 15.08 -5.98 2.89
CA ASP A 222 15.59 -7.35 2.74
C ASP A 222 15.40 -7.94 1.33
N GLY A 223 14.50 -7.36 0.54
CA GLY A 223 14.32 -7.80 -0.83
C GLY A 223 13.17 -7.12 -1.56
N VAL A 224 12.75 -7.80 -2.62
CA VAL A 224 11.68 -7.36 -3.51
C VAL A 224 10.55 -8.38 -3.44
N ALA A 225 9.34 -7.93 -3.12
CA ALA A 225 8.14 -8.75 -3.07
C ALA A 225 7.11 -8.29 -4.11
N TRP A 226 6.47 -9.24 -4.77
CA TRP A 226 5.34 -9.00 -5.67
C TRP A 226 4.41 -10.21 -5.71
N ARG A 227 3.32 -10.14 -6.46
CA ARG A 227 2.46 -11.30 -6.72
C ARG A 227 2.50 -11.70 -8.20
N GLU A 228 2.61 -12.99 -8.46
CA GLU A 228 2.55 -13.61 -9.79
C GLU A 228 1.66 -14.86 -9.65
N GLY A 229 0.35 -14.64 -9.54
CA GLY A 229 -0.62 -15.66 -9.08
C GLY A 229 -0.51 -15.95 -7.57
N ARG A 230 0.71 -16.20 -7.08
CA ARG A 230 1.08 -16.36 -5.66
C ARG A 230 2.05 -15.26 -5.21
N PRO A 231 2.19 -15.00 -3.89
CA PRO A 231 3.26 -14.16 -3.37
C PRO A 231 4.62 -14.69 -3.80
N VAL A 232 5.49 -13.80 -4.27
CA VAL A 232 6.87 -14.09 -4.63
C VAL A 232 7.73 -13.07 -3.91
N PHE A 233 8.68 -13.56 -3.13
CA PHE A 233 9.73 -12.76 -2.50
C PHE A 233 11.08 -13.15 -3.11
N LEU A 234 11.92 -12.15 -3.36
CA LEU A 234 13.27 -12.34 -3.84
C LEU A 234 14.24 -11.54 -2.95
N PRO A 235 15.06 -12.21 -2.11
CA PRO A 235 16.00 -11.52 -1.24
C PRO A 235 17.11 -10.86 -2.07
N TYR A 236 17.65 -9.73 -1.58
CA TYR A 236 18.67 -8.98 -2.34
C TYR A 236 19.90 -9.80 -2.69
N ARG A 237 20.34 -10.69 -1.80
CA ARG A 237 21.48 -11.58 -2.07
C ARG A 237 21.28 -12.54 -3.25
N ALA A 238 20.03 -12.86 -3.59
CA ALA A 238 19.72 -13.73 -4.72
C ALA A 238 19.71 -12.96 -6.04
N ILE A 239 19.78 -11.62 -6.00
CA ILE A 239 19.79 -10.75 -7.17
C ILE A 239 21.24 -10.47 -7.56
N ARG A 240 21.71 -11.06 -8.66
CA ARG A 240 23.04 -10.78 -9.24
C ARG A 240 23.08 -9.45 -9.98
N ALA A 241 21.99 -9.15 -10.69
CA ALA A 241 21.85 -7.90 -11.43
C ALA A 241 20.38 -7.47 -11.51
N ALA A 242 20.17 -6.16 -11.58
CA ALA A 242 18.87 -5.56 -11.82
C ALA A 242 18.98 -4.55 -12.97
N ARG A 243 18.17 -4.73 -14.02
CA ARG A 243 18.12 -3.83 -15.18
C ARG A 243 16.69 -3.58 -15.64
N LEU A 244 16.52 -2.56 -16.49
CA LEU A 244 15.24 -2.24 -17.10
C LEU A 244 15.23 -2.66 -18.56
N GLU A 245 14.24 -3.45 -18.97
CA GLU A 245 14.01 -3.83 -20.37
C GLU A 245 12.57 -3.52 -20.76
N ARG A 246 12.37 -2.59 -21.71
CA ARG A 246 11.03 -2.28 -22.28
C ARG A 246 9.93 -1.95 -21.25
N GLY A 247 10.30 -1.45 -20.06
CA GLY A 247 9.36 -1.14 -18.98
C GLY A 247 9.30 -2.20 -17.87
N ASP A 248 9.94 -3.35 -18.08
CA ASP A 248 10.05 -4.42 -17.08
C ASP A 248 11.30 -4.21 -16.22
N LEU A 249 11.16 -4.45 -14.91
CA LEU A 249 12.29 -4.69 -14.02
C LEU A 249 12.74 -6.15 -14.19
N VAL A 250 13.92 -6.32 -14.77
CA VAL A 250 14.55 -7.61 -14.99
C VAL A 250 15.56 -7.88 -13.89
N LEU A 251 15.29 -8.90 -13.07
CA LEU A 251 16.13 -9.35 -11.96
C LEU A 251 16.80 -10.65 -12.39
N GLU A 252 18.13 -10.65 -12.47
CA GLU A 252 18.93 -11.84 -12.74
C GLU A 252 19.29 -12.49 -11.41
N THR A 253 18.93 -13.77 -11.24
CA THR A 253 19.31 -14.60 -10.10
C THR A 253 20.21 -15.75 -10.55
N ASP A 254 20.78 -16.50 -9.61
CA ASP A 254 21.59 -17.68 -9.94
C ASP A 254 20.80 -18.76 -10.69
N GLU A 255 19.50 -18.86 -10.40
CA GLU A 255 18.63 -19.88 -10.98
C GLU A 255 18.00 -19.44 -12.29
N ARG A 256 17.54 -18.17 -12.36
CA ARG A 256 16.70 -17.69 -13.46
C ARG A 256 16.61 -16.17 -13.53
N THR A 257 16.26 -15.69 -14.71
CA THR A 257 15.84 -14.30 -14.90
C THR A 257 14.35 -14.14 -14.56
N ARG A 258 14.03 -13.18 -13.70
CA ARG A 258 12.65 -12.77 -13.41
C ARG A 258 12.35 -11.43 -14.08
N ARG A 259 11.19 -11.33 -14.71
CA ARG A 259 10.69 -10.09 -15.31
C ARG A 259 9.47 -9.63 -14.54
N ILE A 260 9.51 -8.40 -14.07
CA ILE A 260 8.42 -7.76 -13.34
C ILE A 260 7.97 -6.57 -14.18
N ASP A 261 6.81 -6.70 -14.83
CA ASP A 261 6.18 -5.59 -15.55
C ASP A 261 5.92 -4.45 -14.56
N LEU A 262 6.59 -3.31 -14.72
CA LEU A 262 6.35 -2.14 -13.85
C LEU A 262 5.10 -1.36 -14.28
N GLY A 263 4.41 -1.77 -15.34
CA GLY A 263 3.27 -1.09 -15.93
C GLY A 263 3.66 0.28 -16.51
N SER A 264 2.70 1.19 -16.56
CA SER A 264 2.90 2.56 -17.09
C SER A 264 3.64 3.50 -16.13
N VAL A 265 4.52 2.97 -15.28
CA VAL A 265 5.33 3.76 -14.35
C VAL A 265 6.34 4.62 -15.12
N ARG A 266 6.66 5.79 -14.58
CA ARG A 266 7.55 6.75 -15.26
C ARG A 266 8.94 6.17 -15.48
N PRO A 267 9.61 6.49 -16.60
CA PRO A 267 11.01 6.11 -16.81
C PRO A 267 11.95 6.58 -15.68
N GLY A 268 11.67 7.75 -15.07
CA GLY A 268 12.45 8.25 -13.93
C GLY A 268 12.31 7.37 -12.68
N VAL A 269 11.08 6.96 -12.36
CA VAL A 269 10.77 6.07 -11.23
C VAL A 269 11.32 4.67 -11.50
N GLN A 270 11.12 4.14 -12.71
CA GLN A 270 11.71 2.86 -13.12
C GLN A 270 13.22 2.86 -12.88
N ARG A 271 13.94 3.92 -13.30
CA ARG A 271 15.39 4.05 -13.07
C ARG A 271 15.74 4.19 -11.59
N ALA A 272 14.94 4.88 -10.80
CA ALA A 272 15.15 5.00 -9.35
C ALA A 272 15.02 3.64 -8.67
N VAL A 273 13.98 2.88 -9.03
CA VAL A 273 13.74 1.50 -8.58
C VAL A 273 14.89 0.59 -8.97
N GLN A 274 15.32 0.62 -10.22
CA GLN A 274 16.48 -0.14 -10.69
C GLN A 274 17.71 0.19 -9.85
N ARG A 275 18.07 1.46 -9.69
CA ARG A 275 19.25 1.88 -8.91
C ARG A 275 19.14 1.45 -7.45
N LEU A 276 17.96 1.55 -6.86
CA LEU A 276 17.70 1.14 -5.48
C LEU A 276 17.96 -0.36 -5.33
N VAL A 277 17.35 -1.18 -6.19
CA VAL A 277 17.52 -2.65 -6.17
C VAL A 277 18.97 -3.03 -6.47
N SER A 278 19.62 -2.45 -7.48
CA SER A 278 21.03 -2.73 -7.79
C SER A 278 21.97 -2.39 -6.64
N ARG A 279 21.72 -1.27 -5.94
CA ARG A 279 22.53 -0.86 -4.79
C ARG A 279 22.38 -1.83 -3.62
N LEU A 280 21.15 -2.27 -3.34
CA LEU A 280 20.87 -3.17 -2.22
C LEU A 280 21.33 -4.61 -2.52
N ALA A 281 21.22 -5.06 -3.77
CA ALA A 281 21.76 -6.33 -4.24
C ALA A 281 23.29 -6.42 -4.19
N GLY A 282 23.99 -5.28 -4.32
CA GLY A 282 25.46 -5.22 -4.29
C GLY A 282 26.08 -5.28 -2.88
N VAL A 283 25.27 -5.30 -1.82
CA VAL A 283 25.77 -5.43 -0.44
C VAL A 283 26.15 -6.90 -0.24
N GLY A 284 27.46 -7.19 -0.32
CA GLY A 284 28.00 -8.55 -0.28
C GLY A 284 27.78 -9.28 1.04
N GLU A 285 27.88 -10.60 0.96
CA GLU A 285 27.67 -11.56 2.05
C GLU A 285 28.67 -11.33 3.20
N ARG A 286 28.17 -11.18 4.43
CA ARG A 286 29.01 -11.02 5.63
C ARG A 286 29.36 -12.38 6.23
N PRO A 287 30.65 -12.71 6.40
CA PRO A 287 31.10 -14.07 6.70
C PRO A 287 30.79 -14.62 8.10
N ASP A 288 30.19 -13.85 9.02
CA ASP A 288 29.99 -14.24 10.43
C ASP A 288 28.52 -14.56 10.82
N ALA A 289 27.56 -14.43 9.90
CA ALA A 289 26.13 -14.54 10.22
C ALA A 289 25.65 -16.00 10.45
N ASP A 290 26.50 -16.96 10.08
CA ASP A 290 26.22 -18.39 10.04
C ASP A 290 25.88 -19.04 11.39
N ARG A 291 26.23 -18.39 12.50
CA ARG A 291 25.98 -18.91 13.86
C ARG A 291 24.51 -18.92 14.26
N PHE A 292 23.69 -18.02 13.70
CA PHE A 292 22.26 -17.94 14.03
C PHE A 292 21.40 -18.84 13.14
N ALA A 293 21.98 -19.41 12.08
CA ALA A 293 21.28 -20.23 11.12
C ALA A 293 20.67 -21.48 11.76
N ARG A 294 19.49 -21.87 11.30
CA ARG A 294 18.81 -23.07 11.79
C ARG A 294 19.53 -24.34 11.31
N ARG A 295 20.05 -24.34 10.08
CA ARG A 295 20.83 -25.45 9.47
C ARG A 295 20.12 -26.81 9.56
N GLY A 296 18.81 -26.84 9.32
CA GLY A 296 17.99 -28.06 9.36
C GLY A 296 17.70 -28.62 10.75
N ARG A 297 18.14 -27.95 11.85
CA ARG A 297 17.80 -28.35 13.22
C ARG A 297 16.30 -28.21 13.49
N ARG A 298 15.74 -29.01 14.40
CA ARG A 298 14.35 -28.82 14.84
C ARG A 298 14.22 -27.49 15.58
N PHE A 299 13.05 -26.86 15.53
CA PHE A 299 12.84 -25.54 16.12
C PHE A 299 13.23 -25.49 17.60
N ASP A 300 12.77 -26.44 18.41
CA ASP A 300 13.08 -26.49 19.85
C ASP A 300 14.58 -26.68 20.14
N GLU A 301 15.25 -27.52 19.35
CA GLU A 301 16.70 -27.76 19.46
C GLU A 301 17.50 -26.49 19.12
N TRP A 302 17.07 -25.79 18.07
CA TRP A 302 17.67 -24.53 17.64
C TRP A 302 17.48 -23.44 18.69
N VAL A 303 16.28 -23.27 19.23
CA VAL A 303 15.99 -22.30 20.31
C VAL A 303 16.78 -22.64 21.57
N ALA A 304 16.85 -23.93 21.94
CA ALA A 304 17.64 -24.38 23.09
C ALA A 304 19.13 -24.06 22.90
N ASP A 305 19.69 -24.29 21.71
CA ASP A 305 21.08 -23.93 21.38
C ASP A 305 21.31 -22.41 21.44
N LEU A 306 20.39 -21.61 20.91
CA LEU A 306 20.49 -20.14 20.97
C LEU A 306 20.46 -19.61 22.41
N LYS A 307 19.64 -20.22 23.28
CA LYS A 307 19.59 -19.88 24.73
C LYS A 307 20.83 -20.36 25.48
N THR A 308 21.31 -21.57 25.17
CA THR A 308 22.44 -22.22 25.87
C THR A 308 23.80 -21.82 25.32
N GLY A 309 23.88 -21.14 24.17
CA GLY A 309 25.09 -20.54 23.61
C GLY A 309 25.79 -19.52 24.52
N SER A 310 25.17 -19.20 25.66
CA SER A 310 25.76 -18.56 26.85
C SER A 310 26.63 -19.51 27.71
N SER A 311 26.77 -20.79 27.35
CA SER A 311 27.51 -21.76 28.18
C SER A 311 29.00 -21.49 28.15
N TYR A 312 29.60 -21.56 29.34
CA TYR A 312 30.85 -20.97 29.81
C TYR A 312 32.14 -21.16 28.96
N ARG A 313 32.13 -21.97 27.89
CA ARG A 313 33.35 -22.26 27.08
C ARG A 313 33.33 -21.77 25.64
N ALA A 314 32.19 -21.42 25.07
CA ALA A 314 32.15 -20.76 23.76
C ALA A 314 32.18 -19.24 23.98
N ALA A 315 33.01 -18.52 23.24
CA ALA A 315 32.97 -17.05 23.26
C ALA A 315 31.53 -16.60 22.94
N ARG A 316 30.88 -15.96 23.93
CA ARG A 316 29.53 -15.40 23.78
C ARG A 316 29.59 -14.40 22.62
N VAL A 317 28.68 -14.54 21.65
CA VAL A 317 28.58 -13.56 20.56
C VAL A 317 28.29 -12.20 21.20
N PRO A 318 29.09 -11.16 20.93
CA PRO A 318 28.80 -9.84 21.45
C PRO A 318 27.39 -9.41 21.06
N ARG A 319 26.60 -8.86 21.99
CA ARG A 319 25.22 -8.40 21.73
C ARG A 319 25.13 -7.49 20.50
N ALA A 320 26.14 -6.64 20.29
CA ALA A 320 26.25 -5.78 19.11
C ALA A 320 26.23 -6.57 17.79
N ARG A 321 26.88 -7.75 17.72
CA ARG A 321 26.88 -8.61 16.52
C ARG A 321 25.53 -9.31 16.31
N VAL A 322 24.84 -9.68 17.39
CA VAL A 322 23.49 -10.24 17.30
C VAL A 322 22.52 -9.18 16.74
N LEU A 323 22.58 -7.95 17.26
CA LEU A 323 21.82 -6.81 16.74
C LEU A 323 22.16 -6.51 15.28
N GLU A 324 23.45 -6.48 14.95
CA GLU A 324 23.91 -6.29 13.57
C GLU A 324 23.34 -7.35 12.64
N THR A 325 23.27 -8.61 13.06
CA THR A 325 22.68 -9.69 12.23
C THR A 325 21.17 -9.55 12.09
N LEU A 326 20.46 -9.15 13.14
CA LEU A 326 19.02 -8.92 13.10
C LEU A 326 18.65 -7.78 12.12
N GLU A 327 19.44 -6.70 12.14
CA GLU A 327 19.27 -5.52 11.30
C GLU A 327 19.87 -5.67 9.90
N ASP A 328 20.75 -6.66 9.70
CA ASP A 328 21.33 -6.96 8.39
C ASP A 328 20.29 -7.59 7.47
N ALA A 329 19.77 -6.77 6.58
CA ALA A 329 18.74 -7.18 5.64
C ALA A 329 19.24 -8.15 4.56
N SER A 330 20.57 -8.32 4.40
CA SER A 330 21.15 -9.32 3.52
C SER A 330 21.22 -10.71 4.17
N ALA A 331 21.12 -10.78 5.50
CA ALA A 331 21.19 -12.04 6.25
C ALA A 331 19.98 -12.94 5.97
N PRO A 332 20.16 -14.27 5.91
CA PRO A 332 19.08 -15.25 5.79
C PRO A 332 17.95 -15.05 6.80
N ALA A 333 16.72 -15.30 6.36
CA ALA A 333 15.54 -15.12 7.20
C ALA A 333 15.62 -15.95 8.49
N ASP A 334 16.11 -17.18 8.40
CA ASP A 334 16.36 -18.04 9.56
C ASP A 334 17.46 -17.46 10.47
N GLN A 335 18.54 -16.91 9.92
CA GLN A 335 19.59 -16.22 10.69
C GLN A 335 19.08 -14.98 11.40
N ARG A 336 18.27 -14.14 10.73
CA ARG A 336 17.65 -12.94 11.33
C ARG A 336 16.68 -13.32 12.43
N LEU A 337 15.86 -14.35 12.22
CA LEU A 337 14.97 -14.88 13.25
C LEU A 337 15.77 -15.47 14.44
N GLY A 338 16.86 -16.18 14.17
CA GLY A 338 17.74 -16.71 15.20
C GLY A 338 18.42 -15.63 16.04
N ALA A 339 18.85 -14.54 15.40
CA ALA A 339 19.37 -13.37 16.09
C ALA A 339 18.29 -12.70 16.96
N ALA A 340 17.06 -12.57 16.46
CA ALA A 340 15.92 -12.07 17.25
C ALA A 340 15.63 -12.95 18.48
N LEU A 341 15.59 -14.27 18.29
CA LEU A 341 15.39 -15.26 19.37
C LEU A 341 16.48 -15.16 20.44
N ALA A 342 17.75 -15.05 20.02
CA ALA A 342 18.87 -14.90 20.93
C ALA A 342 18.80 -13.60 21.75
N LEU A 343 18.37 -12.49 21.14
CA LEU A 343 18.18 -11.22 21.85
C LEU A 343 16.98 -11.27 22.80
N ALA A 344 15.88 -11.90 22.37
CA ALA A 344 14.64 -11.99 23.16
C ALA A 344 14.81 -12.88 24.41
N ALA A 345 15.74 -13.85 24.37
CA ALA A 345 16.08 -14.68 25.53
C ALA A 345 16.67 -13.86 26.71
N ASP A 346 17.34 -12.75 26.40
CA ASP A 346 17.95 -11.83 27.38
C ASP A 346 17.09 -10.55 27.59
N ASP A 347 15.83 -10.51 27.12
CA ASP A 347 14.98 -9.31 27.13
C ASP A 347 14.05 -9.22 28.34
N GLU A 348 14.59 -8.79 29.48
CA GLU A 348 13.83 -8.59 30.72
C GLU A 348 12.83 -7.43 30.65
N GLN A 349 13.09 -6.43 29.80
CA GLN A 349 12.36 -5.16 29.78
C GLN A 349 11.41 -5.00 28.58
N GLY A 350 11.33 -5.99 27.68
CA GLY A 350 10.50 -5.92 26.46
C GLY A 350 11.06 -4.99 25.37
N VAL A 351 12.26 -4.43 25.57
CA VAL A 351 12.87 -3.48 24.63
C VAL A 351 13.26 -4.17 23.32
N VAL A 352 13.77 -5.41 23.41
CA VAL A 352 14.09 -6.20 22.21
C VAL A 352 12.82 -6.54 21.47
N ARG A 353 11.77 -7.01 22.16
CA ARG A 353 10.49 -7.36 21.51
C ARG A 353 9.89 -6.18 20.76
N ALA A 354 9.92 -4.97 21.34
CA ALA A 354 9.47 -3.76 20.66
C ALA A 354 10.26 -3.47 19.37
N ARG A 355 11.59 -3.66 19.41
CA ARG A 355 12.47 -3.51 18.24
C ARG A 355 12.21 -4.59 17.18
N VAL A 356 11.97 -5.83 17.60
CA VAL A 356 11.61 -6.94 16.69
C VAL A 356 10.28 -6.67 15.98
N ALA A 357 9.27 -6.14 16.68
CA ALA A 357 8.00 -5.73 16.06
C ALA A 357 8.20 -4.62 15.01
N GLU A 358 9.10 -3.67 15.28
CA GLU A 358 9.46 -2.62 14.31
C GLU A 358 10.09 -3.20 13.05
N LEU A 359 11.00 -4.16 13.19
CA LEU A 359 11.63 -4.84 12.06
C LEU A 359 10.66 -5.74 11.28
N ALA A 360 9.71 -6.38 11.94
CA ALA A 360 8.65 -7.15 11.26
C ALA A 360 7.92 -6.28 10.23
N ARG A 361 7.64 -5.03 10.57
CA ARG A 361 6.93 -4.07 9.71
C ARG A 361 7.76 -3.50 8.56
N SER A 362 9.09 -3.69 8.57
CA SER A 362 9.96 -3.27 7.47
C SER A 362 10.29 -4.38 6.48
N CYS A 363 10.19 -5.66 6.88
CA CYS A 363 10.56 -6.83 6.06
C CYS A 363 9.62 -7.05 4.86
N ALA A 364 10.14 -7.04 3.63
CA ALA A 364 9.37 -7.40 2.44
C ALA A 364 9.09 -8.91 2.37
N ASP A 365 9.87 -9.76 3.06
CA ASP A 365 9.55 -11.18 3.22
C ASP A 365 8.33 -11.35 4.15
N PRO A 366 7.18 -11.82 3.64
CA PRO A 366 5.97 -11.95 4.44
C PRO A 366 6.07 -13.03 5.51
N ASP A 367 6.83 -14.10 5.28
CA ASP A 367 6.97 -15.18 6.25
C ASP A 367 7.89 -14.74 7.39
N LEU A 368 8.97 -14.00 7.09
CA LEU A 368 9.86 -13.44 8.11
C LEU A 368 9.15 -12.36 8.93
N ALA A 369 8.41 -11.46 8.25
CA ALA A 369 7.62 -10.43 8.91
C ALA A 369 6.64 -11.07 9.93
N LEU A 370 5.90 -12.10 9.52
CA LEU A 370 5.00 -12.83 10.39
C LEU A 370 5.74 -13.50 11.57
N ALA A 371 6.89 -14.13 11.32
CA ALA A 371 7.66 -14.79 12.37
C ALA A 371 8.18 -13.78 13.42
N LEU A 372 8.68 -12.63 12.98
CA LEU A 372 9.13 -11.56 13.88
C LEU A 372 7.97 -10.95 14.66
N GLU A 373 6.81 -10.75 14.03
CA GLU A 373 5.58 -10.30 14.70
C GLU A 373 5.13 -11.30 15.77
N GLU A 374 5.04 -12.59 15.44
CA GLU A 374 4.69 -13.62 16.42
C GLU A 374 5.72 -13.72 17.56
N LEU A 375 7.01 -13.53 17.28
CA LEU A 375 8.06 -13.50 18.32
C LEU A 375 7.92 -12.29 19.24
N ALA A 376 7.63 -11.11 18.69
CA ALA A 376 7.43 -9.90 19.48
C ALA A 376 6.22 -10.01 20.42
N GLU A 377 5.20 -10.77 20.03
CA GLU A 377 4.01 -11.07 20.81
C GLU A 377 4.14 -12.33 21.71
N ASP A 378 5.33 -12.92 21.82
CA ASP A 378 5.62 -14.14 22.61
C ASP A 378 4.78 -15.37 22.20
N ARG A 379 4.44 -15.47 20.91
CA ARG A 379 3.56 -16.49 20.33
C ARG A 379 4.09 -17.11 19.04
N LEU A 380 5.42 -17.05 18.86
CA LEU A 380 6.10 -17.67 17.72
C LEU A 380 5.81 -19.16 17.67
N ARG A 381 5.20 -19.60 16.57
CA ARG A 381 4.88 -21.01 16.32
C ARG A 381 6.04 -21.70 15.61
N ALA A 382 6.25 -22.98 15.91
CA ALA A 382 7.29 -23.78 15.26
C ALA A 382 7.07 -23.85 13.75
N GLU A 383 5.82 -23.98 13.29
CA GLU A 383 5.45 -24.05 11.88
C GLU A 383 5.77 -22.76 11.12
N THR A 384 5.65 -21.60 11.79
CA THR A 384 6.02 -20.30 11.20
C THR A 384 7.54 -20.20 11.04
N ALA A 385 8.30 -20.57 12.05
CA ALA A 385 9.77 -20.61 11.96
C ALA A 385 10.26 -21.68 10.96
N GLU A 386 9.51 -22.77 10.79
CA GLU A 386 9.86 -23.86 9.90
C GLU A 386 9.84 -23.48 8.43
N ARG A 387 8.82 -22.71 8.01
CA ARG A 387 8.68 -22.18 6.64
C ARG A 387 9.89 -21.37 6.17
N LEU A 388 10.57 -20.66 7.07
CA LEU A 388 11.73 -19.85 6.74
C LEU A 388 12.97 -20.66 6.34
N GLY A 389 13.10 -21.88 6.86
CA GLY A 389 14.26 -22.73 6.58
C GLY A 389 14.15 -23.50 5.26
N GLU A 390 12.95 -23.57 4.66
CA GLU A 390 12.71 -24.25 3.38
C GLU A 390 12.83 -23.30 2.18
N ALA A 391 12.80 -21.99 2.41
CA ALA A 391 12.79 -20.96 1.38
C ALA A 391 14.20 -20.49 0.95
N THR A 392 15.25 -20.92 1.66
CA THR A 392 16.67 -20.63 1.40
C THR A 392 17.38 -21.85 0.86
#